data_AF-T1DNG9-F1
#
_entry.id   AF-T1DNG9-F1
#
_cell.length_a   1.000
_cell.length_b   1.000
_cell.length_c   1.000
_cell.angle_alpha   90.00
_cell.angle_beta   90.00
_cell.angle_gamma   90.00
#
_symmetry.space_group_name_H-M   'P 1'
#
loop_
_entity.id
_entity.type
_entity.pdbx_description
1 polymer ?
#
loop_
_entity_poly.entity_id
_entity_poly.type
_entity_poly.pdbx_seq_one_letter_code
_entity_poly.pdbx_strand_id
1 'polypeptide(L)'
;MSQQLVKEGFLSNLNGTTLLEISVGLPLAPLCVLSRGLLLIFYFLHYGRPLCSMYGNFFLDFTVLIVPPILSYTILASVFPFVILSFMVLCIGLISVIYTKRTNYAQVSCKQISDDFLRTRLDPEYIPSVTSLRVFINLWTSISILAVDFPQYPRRYAKTETYGTGVMDLGVGIFVFGNGVVCPEVRLKPGATEHKFFYLSRQLLTVWPLLLLGFGRLMSVKAADYYEHVTEYGVHWNFFFTLAAIRIGASLLLTVFPVHKAWIAAVMLAVVYECFLDITPMKMFILHGSDGQDSRTGFLNANREGIFSVIGYLAIYLSSVQVGLYLLGKRTAAKEWLKVICYFLLAILLLFICLHIAQLYIDTVSRRMANLSFCIWIVASCLILFSSFLVVDLILVFTKLLVGGADIPSSWNVLHSSTYKKSNLEFRHRKTKSQSMCMINAVNKNQLLHFLLANVLTGLVNMQVDTVHSSTLSAMLIVHLYMFTNCLVMYLLQAKNIILKCW
;
A
#
# COMPACT_ATOMS: atom_id res chain seq x y z
N MET A 1 26.81 14.09 -24.97
CA MET A 1 25.65 14.38 -24.10
C MET A 1 25.95 13.76 -22.75
N SER A 2 25.86 14.50 -21.64
CA SER A 2 26.16 13.90 -20.32
C SER A 2 25.18 12.76 -20.03
N GLN A 3 25.64 11.68 -19.38
CA GLN A 3 24.77 10.54 -19.01
C GLN A 3 23.52 10.99 -18.22
N GLN A 4 23.63 12.11 -17.49
CA GLN A 4 22.53 12.76 -16.78
C GLN A 4 21.41 13.24 -17.71
N LEU A 5 21.74 13.95 -18.80
CA LEU A 5 20.74 14.47 -19.76
C LEU A 5 20.01 13.34 -20.50
N VAL A 6 20.69 12.22 -20.75
CA VAL A 6 20.08 11.03 -21.36
C VAL A 6 19.08 10.39 -20.39
N LYS A 7 19.44 10.28 -19.11
CA LYS A 7 18.55 9.75 -18.07
C LYS A 7 17.34 10.66 -17.81
N GLU A 8 17.53 11.97 -17.89
CA GLU A 8 16.44 12.96 -17.80
C GLU A 8 15.46 12.84 -18.97
N GLY A 9 15.98 12.84 -20.21
CA GLY A 9 15.16 12.64 -21.41
C GLY A 9 14.38 11.32 -21.35
N PHE A 10 14.97 10.28 -20.79
CA PHE A 10 14.36 8.96 -20.60
C PHE A 10 13.18 8.92 -19.60
N LEU A 11 13.10 9.89 -18.68
CA LEU A 11 12.07 9.98 -17.65
C LEU A 11 11.06 11.13 -17.86
N SER A 12 11.27 11.95 -18.90
CA SER A 12 10.45 13.14 -19.17
C SER A 12 9.28 12.90 -20.13
N ASN A 13 8.27 13.79 -20.09
CA ASN A 13 7.15 13.87 -21.05
C ASN A 13 6.30 12.61 -21.20
N LEU A 14 5.98 11.97 -20.08
CA LEU A 14 5.19 10.74 -20.03
C LEU A 14 3.72 11.03 -19.74
N ASN A 15 2.82 10.45 -20.54
CA ASN A 15 1.35 10.62 -20.44
C ASN A 15 0.65 9.48 -19.67
N GLY A 16 1.42 8.53 -19.13
CA GLY A 16 0.91 7.43 -18.31
C GLY A 16 0.13 6.38 -19.10
N THR A 17 -0.80 5.72 -18.43
CA THR A 17 -1.73 4.73 -18.98
C THR A 17 -3.19 5.04 -18.59
N THR A 18 -4.12 4.16 -18.95
CA THR A 18 -5.54 4.24 -18.63
C THR A 18 -5.84 3.84 -17.17
N LEU A 19 -6.87 4.47 -16.60
CA LEU A 19 -7.43 4.11 -15.29
C LEU A 19 -7.82 2.63 -15.19
N LEU A 20 -8.33 2.06 -16.29
CA LEU A 20 -8.75 0.67 -16.34
C LEU A 20 -7.56 -0.28 -16.19
N GLU A 21 -6.45 -0.04 -16.88
CA GLU A 21 -5.25 -0.88 -16.77
C GLU A 21 -4.73 -0.93 -15.32
N ILE A 22 -4.68 0.23 -14.65
CA ILE A 22 -4.24 0.31 -13.26
C ILE A 22 -5.21 -0.43 -12.34
N SER A 23 -6.53 -0.21 -12.52
CA SER A 23 -7.56 -0.82 -11.68
C SER A 23 -7.59 -2.35 -11.83
N VAL A 24 -7.42 -2.86 -13.05
CA VAL A 24 -7.29 -4.29 -13.35
C VAL A 24 -6.03 -4.87 -12.72
N GLY A 25 -4.99 -4.08 -12.46
CA GLY A 25 -3.76 -4.56 -11.85
C GLY A 25 -3.72 -4.66 -10.33
N LEU A 26 -4.59 -3.92 -9.63
CA LEU A 26 -4.65 -3.94 -8.17
C LEU A 26 -4.86 -5.34 -7.56
N PRO A 27 -5.67 -6.25 -8.15
CA PRO A 27 -5.88 -7.60 -7.62
C PRO A 27 -4.65 -8.52 -7.63
N LEU A 28 -3.56 -8.20 -8.34
CA LEU A 28 -2.39 -9.08 -8.43
C LEU A 28 -1.78 -9.39 -7.06
N ALA A 29 -1.57 -8.38 -6.19
CA ALA A 29 -1.01 -8.61 -4.86
C ALA A 29 -1.91 -9.48 -3.95
N PRO A 30 -3.23 -9.20 -3.84
CA PRO A 30 -4.17 -10.11 -3.18
C PRO A 30 -4.07 -11.55 -3.70
N LEU A 31 -3.95 -11.76 -5.01
CA LEU A 31 -3.81 -13.11 -5.59
C LEU A 31 -2.48 -13.78 -5.24
N CYS A 32 -1.40 -13.02 -5.11
CA CYS A 32 -0.13 -13.53 -4.59
C CYS A 32 -0.28 -13.98 -3.12
N VAL A 33 -1.01 -13.23 -2.28
CA VAL A 33 -1.30 -13.63 -0.90
C VAL A 33 -2.18 -14.88 -0.84
N LEU A 34 -3.20 -14.95 -1.70
CA LEU A 34 -4.10 -16.10 -1.78
C LEU A 34 -3.34 -17.36 -2.18
N SER A 35 -2.59 -17.31 -3.28
CA SER A 35 -1.79 -18.44 -3.77
C SER A 35 -0.78 -18.91 -2.73
N ARG A 36 -0.09 -18.00 -2.04
CA ARG A 36 0.78 -18.34 -0.89
C ARG A 36 0.03 -19.12 0.18
N GLY A 37 -1.11 -18.60 0.65
CA GLY A 37 -1.89 -19.24 1.71
C GLY A 37 -2.41 -20.62 1.31
N LEU A 38 -2.91 -20.76 0.07
CA LEU A 38 -3.38 -22.02 -0.48
C LEU A 38 -2.25 -23.05 -0.63
N LEU A 39 -1.06 -22.63 -1.08
CA LEU A 39 0.11 -23.50 -1.16
C LEU A 39 0.54 -24.04 0.22
N LEU A 40 0.47 -23.20 1.26
CA LEU A 40 0.77 -23.64 2.64
C LEU A 40 -0.25 -24.66 3.15
N ILE A 41 -1.55 -24.46 2.87
CA ILE A 41 -2.60 -25.45 3.20
C ILE A 41 -2.38 -26.75 2.42
N PHE A 42 -2.09 -26.65 1.13
CA PHE A 42 -1.83 -27.80 0.28
C PHE A 42 -0.61 -28.60 0.76
N TYR A 43 0.47 -27.93 1.14
CA TYR A 43 1.64 -28.55 1.76
C TYR A 43 1.27 -29.28 3.05
N PHE A 44 0.47 -28.66 3.92
CA PHE A 44 -0.02 -29.27 5.15
C PHE A 44 -0.87 -30.52 4.88
N LEU A 45 -1.76 -30.49 3.88
CA LEU A 45 -2.57 -31.65 3.48
C LEU A 45 -1.71 -32.83 3.00
N HIS A 46 -0.60 -32.56 2.30
CA HIS A 46 0.24 -33.61 1.75
C HIS A 46 1.21 -34.22 2.78
N TYR A 47 1.83 -33.38 3.62
CA TYR A 47 2.87 -33.83 4.56
C TYR A 47 2.39 -33.97 6.00
N GLY A 48 1.17 -33.53 6.33
CA GLY A 48 0.59 -33.58 7.68
C GLY A 48 1.29 -32.66 8.69
N ARG A 49 2.22 -31.81 8.25
CA ARG A 49 3.00 -30.89 9.11
C ARG A 49 3.08 -29.51 8.46
N PRO A 50 3.03 -28.42 9.24
CA PRO A 50 3.21 -27.08 8.71
C PRO A 50 4.65 -26.87 8.24
N LEU A 51 4.85 -25.97 7.28
CA LEU A 51 6.19 -25.60 6.81
C LEU A 51 6.93 -24.83 7.91
N CYS A 52 7.75 -25.53 8.70
CA CYS A 52 8.50 -24.94 9.82
C CYS A 52 9.90 -24.44 9.42
N SER A 53 10.39 -24.75 8.21
CA SER A 53 11.71 -24.32 7.77
C SER A 53 11.75 -22.80 7.55
N MET A 54 12.70 -22.12 8.19
CA MET A 54 12.91 -20.68 8.04
C MET A 54 13.23 -20.33 6.58
N TYR A 55 14.21 -21.02 5.98
CA TYR A 55 14.58 -20.82 4.59
C TYR A 55 13.44 -21.16 3.64
N GLY A 56 12.71 -22.26 3.90
CA GLY A 56 11.57 -22.66 3.09
C GLY A 56 10.47 -21.60 3.05
N ASN A 57 10.12 -21.01 4.20
CA ASN A 57 9.14 -19.92 4.26
C ASN A 57 9.65 -18.65 3.57
N PHE A 58 10.93 -18.30 3.73
CA PHE A 58 11.52 -17.14 3.05
C PHE A 58 11.48 -17.29 1.53
N PHE A 59 11.95 -18.42 0.99
CA PHE A 59 11.97 -18.65 -0.46
C PHE A 59 10.56 -18.76 -1.03
N LEU A 60 9.64 -19.44 -0.35
CA LEU A 60 8.23 -19.47 -0.77
C LEU A 60 7.64 -18.06 -0.82
N ASP A 61 7.82 -17.27 0.24
CA ASP A 61 7.30 -15.91 0.31
C ASP A 61 7.95 -15.01 -0.76
N PHE A 62 9.26 -15.12 -1.00
CA PHE A 62 9.95 -14.37 -2.04
C PHE A 62 9.44 -14.74 -3.44
N THR A 63 9.38 -16.02 -3.76
CA THR A 63 8.94 -16.51 -5.07
C THR A 63 7.48 -16.20 -5.35
N VAL A 64 6.59 -16.24 -4.35
CA VAL A 64 5.15 -16.05 -4.57
C VAL A 64 4.73 -14.59 -4.40
N LEU A 65 5.30 -13.84 -3.44
CA LEU A 65 4.88 -12.47 -3.15
C LEU A 65 5.67 -11.39 -3.88
N ILE A 66 6.93 -11.67 -4.28
CA ILE A 66 7.85 -10.64 -4.80
C ILE A 66 8.14 -10.82 -6.29
N VAL A 67 8.45 -12.04 -6.73
CA VAL A 67 8.79 -12.31 -8.14
C VAL A 67 7.65 -11.95 -9.11
N PRO A 68 6.37 -12.30 -8.87
CA PRO A 68 5.32 -11.99 -9.83
C PRO A 68 5.11 -10.49 -10.01
N PRO A 69 5.06 -9.65 -8.95
CA PRO A 69 5.05 -8.19 -9.13
C PRO A 69 6.25 -7.63 -9.91
N ILE A 70 7.49 -8.11 -9.66
CA ILE A 70 8.67 -7.67 -10.44
C ILE A 70 8.46 -7.95 -11.92
N LEU A 71 8.08 -9.19 -12.25
CA LEU A 71 7.85 -9.63 -13.61
C LEU A 71 6.71 -8.86 -14.28
N SER A 72 5.61 -8.64 -13.57
CA SER A 72 4.44 -7.89 -14.05
C SER A 72 4.71 -6.41 -14.31
N TYR A 73 5.57 -5.78 -13.53
CA TYR A 73 5.96 -4.38 -13.74
C TYR A 73 7.09 -4.20 -14.74
N THR A 74 7.66 -5.29 -15.27
CA THR A 74 8.76 -5.25 -16.24
C THR A 74 8.37 -6.01 -17.51
N ILE A 75 8.89 -7.21 -17.69
CA ILE A 75 8.84 -7.95 -18.95
C ILE A 75 7.44 -8.51 -19.28
N LEU A 76 6.59 -8.78 -18.28
CA LEU A 76 5.23 -9.30 -18.48
C LEU A 76 4.16 -8.20 -18.50
N ALA A 77 4.54 -6.91 -18.52
CA ALA A 77 3.58 -5.81 -18.53
C ALA A 77 2.68 -5.80 -19.77
N SER A 78 3.18 -6.24 -20.93
CA SER A 78 2.40 -6.33 -22.17
C SER A 78 1.29 -7.38 -22.12
N VAL A 79 1.51 -8.47 -21.38
CA VAL A 79 0.60 -9.62 -21.22
C VAL A 79 -0.01 -9.69 -19.82
N PHE A 80 -0.02 -8.56 -19.11
CA PHE A 80 -0.36 -8.48 -17.70
C PHE A 80 -1.74 -9.06 -17.33
N PRO A 81 -2.84 -8.85 -18.09
CA PRO A 81 -4.12 -9.50 -17.82
C PRO A 81 -4.05 -11.04 -17.82
N PHE A 82 -3.22 -11.64 -18.68
CA PHE A 82 -3.01 -13.09 -18.70
C PHE A 82 -2.27 -13.58 -17.47
N VAL A 83 -1.37 -12.78 -16.90
CA VAL A 83 -0.71 -13.10 -15.62
C VAL A 83 -1.77 -13.20 -14.51
N ILE A 84 -2.67 -12.22 -14.41
CA ILE A 84 -3.76 -12.24 -13.43
C ILE A 84 -4.65 -13.47 -13.63
N LEU A 85 -5.05 -13.74 -14.87
CA LEU A 85 -5.86 -14.92 -15.19
C LEU A 85 -5.16 -16.23 -14.80
N SER A 86 -3.85 -16.34 -15.03
CA SER A 86 -3.08 -17.53 -14.64
C SER A 86 -3.07 -17.76 -13.13
N PHE A 87 -2.93 -16.69 -12.33
CA PHE A 87 -3.01 -16.76 -10.87
C PHE A 87 -4.43 -17.10 -10.39
N MET A 88 -5.46 -16.58 -11.04
CA MET A 88 -6.85 -16.96 -10.75
C MET A 88 -7.09 -18.44 -10.98
N VAL A 89 -6.68 -18.96 -12.13
CA VAL A 89 -6.79 -20.39 -12.48
C VAL A 89 -6.02 -21.26 -11.49
N LEU A 90 -4.79 -20.86 -11.12
CA LEU A 90 -3.99 -21.55 -10.11
C LEU A 90 -4.71 -21.61 -8.76
N CYS A 91 -5.25 -20.48 -8.29
CA CYS A 91 -5.96 -20.41 -7.01
C CYS A 91 -7.24 -21.27 -7.03
N ILE A 92 -8.02 -21.22 -8.11
CA ILE A 92 -9.23 -22.05 -8.27
C ILE A 92 -8.87 -23.54 -8.27
N GLY A 93 -7.81 -23.93 -8.99
CA GLY A 93 -7.30 -25.30 -8.99
C GLY A 93 -6.90 -25.78 -7.59
N LEU A 94 -6.13 -24.97 -6.86
CA LEU A 94 -5.73 -25.29 -5.49
C LEU A 94 -6.93 -25.41 -4.54
N ILE A 95 -7.89 -24.47 -4.61
CA ILE A 95 -9.13 -24.54 -3.82
C ILE A 95 -9.92 -25.81 -4.13
N SER A 96 -10.02 -26.20 -5.41
CA SER A 96 -10.74 -27.40 -5.84
C SER A 96 -10.09 -28.68 -5.28
N VAL A 97 -8.75 -28.74 -5.28
CA VAL A 97 -8.00 -29.84 -4.69
C VAL A 97 -8.18 -29.89 -3.17
N ILE A 98 -8.07 -28.74 -2.49
CA ILE A 98 -8.29 -28.62 -1.04
C ILE A 98 -9.72 -29.04 -0.67
N TYR A 99 -10.71 -28.62 -1.45
CA TYR A 99 -12.12 -28.97 -1.22
C TYR A 99 -12.36 -30.47 -1.37
N THR A 100 -11.74 -31.11 -2.36
CA THR A 100 -11.85 -32.56 -2.57
C THR A 100 -11.16 -33.36 -1.48
N LYS A 101 -10.00 -32.89 -1.01
CA LYS A 101 -9.19 -33.54 0.05
C LYS A 101 -9.46 -32.98 1.45
N ARG A 102 -10.61 -32.33 1.66
CA ARG A 102 -10.95 -31.71 2.94
C ARG A 102 -10.99 -32.75 4.07
N THR A 103 -10.38 -32.41 5.21
CA THR A 103 -10.35 -33.30 6.38
C THR A 103 -11.55 -33.05 7.30
N ASN A 104 -11.94 -31.78 7.44
CA ASN A 104 -13.18 -31.41 8.08
C ASN A 104 -14.30 -31.39 7.03
N TYR A 105 -15.55 -31.60 7.47
CA TYR A 105 -16.73 -31.48 6.62
C TYR A 105 -16.76 -32.44 5.40
N ALA A 106 -16.01 -33.55 5.42
CA ALA A 106 -15.92 -34.48 4.29
C ALA A 106 -17.30 -34.98 3.80
N GLN A 107 -18.22 -35.30 4.71
CA GLN A 107 -19.56 -35.83 4.41
C GLN A 107 -20.70 -34.80 4.60
N VAL A 108 -20.37 -33.51 4.74
CA VAL A 108 -21.35 -32.45 5.07
C VAL A 108 -21.80 -31.74 3.80
N SER A 109 -23.08 -31.33 3.75
CA SER A 109 -23.62 -30.59 2.60
C SER A 109 -22.97 -29.21 2.46
N CYS A 110 -22.79 -28.73 1.23
CA CYS A 110 -22.20 -27.41 0.95
C CYS A 110 -22.94 -26.26 1.66
N LYS A 111 -24.28 -26.36 1.77
CA LYS A 111 -25.11 -25.37 2.47
C LYS A 111 -24.75 -25.26 3.95
N GLN A 112 -24.58 -26.39 4.63
CA GLN A 112 -24.16 -26.41 6.04
C GLN A 112 -22.75 -25.84 6.24
N ILE A 113 -21.81 -26.14 5.32
CA ILE A 113 -20.45 -25.58 5.37
C ILE A 113 -20.50 -24.05 5.24
N SER A 114 -21.31 -23.54 4.31
CA SER A 114 -21.49 -22.10 4.11
C SER A 114 -22.11 -21.43 5.35
N ASP A 115 -23.15 -22.04 5.93
CA ASP A 115 -23.79 -21.51 7.14
C ASP A 115 -22.83 -21.46 8.34
N ASP A 116 -21.99 -22.48 8.51
CA ASP A 116 -20.95 -22.52 9.53
C ASP A 116 -19.85 -21.47 9.29
N PHE A 117 -19.42 -21.30 8.03
CA PHE A 117 -18.47 -20.26 7.66
C PHE A 117 -19.01 -18.87 8.02
N LEU A 118 -20.26 -18.58 7.67
CA LEU A 118 -20.89 -17.28 7.95
C LEU A 118 -20.98 -16.98 9.46
N ARG A 119 -21.10 -18.02 10.29
CA ARG A 119 -21.15 -17.93 11.76
C ARG A 119 -19.78 -17.96 12.43
N THR A 120 -18.72 -18.24 11.66
CA THR A 120 -17.37 -18.35 12.18
C THR A 120 -16.94 -17.04 12.84
N ARG A 121 -16.43 -17.15 14.07
CA ARG A 121 -15.95 -16.00 14.83
C ARG A 121 -14.49 -15.71 14.50
N LEU A 122 -14.25 -14.46 14.16
CA LEU A 122 -12.97 -13.91 13.76
C LEU A 122 -12.42 -13.00 14.87
N ASP A 123 -11.10 -12.98 15.02
CA ASP A 123 -10.39 -12.11 15.97
C ASP A 123 -10.68 -10.62 15.68
N PRO A 124 -11.34 -9.87 16.58
CA PRO A 124 -11.72 -8.48 16.34
C PRO A 124 -10.55 -7.49 16.47
N GLU A 125 -9.43 -7.87 17.10
CA GLU A 125 -8.33 -6.94 17.37
C GLU A 125 -7.32 -6.84 16.23
N TYR A 126 -7.24 -7.87 15.38
CA TYR A 126 -6.29 -7.95 14.28
C TYR A 126 -7.01 -8.10 12.94
N ILE A 127 -6.80 -7.12 12.05
CA ILE A 127 -7.33 -7.12 10.67
C ILE A 127 -6.15 -7.39 9.71
N PRO A 128 -5.99 -8.62 9.20
CA PRO A 128 -4.86 -8.98 8.34
C PRO A 128 -4.80 -8.16 7.05
N SER A 129 -5.96 -7.82 6.46
CA SER A 129 -6.03 -7.05 5.21
C SER A 129 -5.39 -5.67 5.31
N VAL A 130 -5.50 -5.01 6.48
CA VAL A 130 -4.84 -3.71 6.74
C VAL A 130 -3.32 -3.87 6.78
N THR A 131 -2.85 -4.97 7.36
CA THR A 131 -1.42 -5.32 7.41
C THR A 131 -0.89 -5.60 6.01
N SER A 132 -1.58 -6.47 5.25
CA SER A 132 -1.22 -6.82 3.88
C SER A 132 -1.19 -5.59 2.97
N LEU A 133 -2.22 -4.73 3.04
CA LEU A 133 -2.27 -3.46 2.30
C LEU A 133 -0.98 -2.65 2.52
N ARG A 134 -0.63 -2.35 3.77
CA ARG A 134 0.53 -1.51 4.09
C ARG A 134 1.87 -2.15 3.70
N VAL A 135 1.98 -3.47 3.77
CA VAL A 135 3.16 -4.19 3.31
C VAL A 135 3.32 -4.10 1.80
N PHE A 136 2.26 -4.39 1.03
CA PHE A 136 2.34 -4.36 -0.43
C PHE A 136 2.59 -2.95 -0.99
N ILE A 137 2.10 -1.90 -0.32
CA ILE A 137 2.45 -0.51 -0.65
C ILE A 137 3.98 -0.31 -0.61
N ASN A 138 4.64 -0.80 0.43
CA ASN A 138 6.09 -0.71 0.57
C ASN A 138 6.83 -1.57 -0.46
N LEU A 139 6.35 -2.78 -0.73
CA LEU A 139 6.97 -3.69 -1.71
C LEU A 139 6.86 -3.15 -3.14
N TRP A 140 5.67 -2.74 -3.57
CA TRP A 140 5.45 -2.17 -4.90
C TRP A 140 6.24 -0.89 -5.11
N THR A 141 6.33 -0.05 -4.08
CA THR A 141 7.16 1.14 -4.14
C THR A 141 8.62 0.78 -4.32
N SER A 142 9.15 -0.13 -3.50
CA SER A 142 10.55 -0.55 -3.57
C SER A 142 10.91 -1.12 -4.94
N ILE A 143 10.01 -1.90 -5.55
CA ILE A 143 10.18 -2.40 -6.93
C ILE A 143 10.19 -1.22 -7.92
N SER A 144 9.20 -0.34 -7.86
CA SER A 144 9.01 0.72 -8.86
C SER A 144 10.08 1.80 -8.82
N ILE A 145 10.59 2.18 -7.64
CA ILE A 145 11.60 3.24 -7.51
C ILE A 145 12.95 2.86 -8.12
N LEU A 146 13.28 1.57 -8.19
CA LEU A 146 14.47 1.09 -8.89
C LEU A 146 14.16 0.68 -10.33
N ALA A 147 13.06 -0.04 -10.56
CA ALA A 147 12.75 -0.58 -11.88
C ALA A 147 12.55 0.53 -12.92
N VAL A 148 12.01 1.69 -12.53
CA VAL A 148 11.80 2.83 -13.44
C VAL A 148 13.08 3.30 -14.13
N ASP A 149 14.24 3.13 -13.50
CA ASP A 149 15.54 3.51 -14.05
C ASP A 149 16.02 2.59 -15.19
N PHE A 150 15.36 1.44 -15.39
CA PHE A 150 15.68 0.44 -16.42
C PHE A 150 14.69 0.47 -17.61
N PRO A 151 15.15 0.28 -18.87
CA PRO A 151 14.30 0.20 -20.07
C PRO A 151 13.13 -0.77 -19.99
N GLN A 152 13.29 -1.85 -19.24
CA GLN A 152 12.32 -2.94 -19.12
C GLN A 152 11.08 -2.52 -18.33
N TYR A 153 11.16 -1.47 -17.51
CA TYR A 153 9.97 -0.90 -16.88
C TYR A 153 9.20 -0.06 -17.91
N PRO A 154 7.93 -0.38 -18.20
CA PRO A 154 7.15 0.34 -19.19
C PRO A 154 7.01 1.81 -18.81
N ARG A 155 7.31 2.70 -19.76
CA ARG A 155 7.21 4.15 -19.54
C ARG A 155 5.78 4.61 -19.20
N ARG A 156 4.76 3.87 -19.65
CA ARG A 156 3.35 4.11 -19.30
C ARG A 156 3.04 3.93 -17.80
N TYR A 157 3.90 3.25 -17.04
CA TYR A 157 3.74 3.06 -15.59
C TYR A 157 4.50 4.09 -14.76
N ALA A 158 5.43 4.83 -15.38
CA ALA A 158 6.17 5.89 -14.72
C ALA A 158 5.27 7.09 -14.40
N LYS A 159 5.82 8.07 -13.68
CA LYS A 159 5.10 9.28 -13.26
C LYS A 159 4.69 10.10 -14.47
N THR A 160 3.50 10.68 -14.41
CA THR A 160 3.04 11.67 -15.38
C THR A 160 3.50 13.08 -14.99
N GLU A 161 3.74 13.93 -16.00
CA GLU A 161 4.27 15.29 -15.80
C GLU A 161 3.21 16.28 -15.32
N THR A 162 2.07 16.33 -16.02
CA THR A 162 0.98 17.29 -15.72
C THR A 162 -0.32 16.55 -15.46
N TYR A 163 -0.77 15.75 -16.42
CA TYR A 163 -2.00 14.99 -16.37
C TYR A 163 -1.78 13.55 -16.82
N GLY A 164 -2.65 12.67 -16.34
CA GLY A 164 -2.65 11.26 -16.69
C GLY A 164 -2.51 10.37 -15.47
N THR A 165 -2.40 9.06 -15.72
CA THR A 165 -2.34 8.07 -14.64
C THR A 165 -1.26 7.04 -14.89
N GLY A 166 -0.20 7.06 -14.10
CA GLY A 166 0.79 5.98 -14.01
C GLY A 166 0.66 5.15 -12.74
N VAL A 167 1.31 3.98 -12.70
CA VAL A 167 1.42 3.16 -11.49
C VAL A 167 2.22 3.91 -10.42
N MET A 168 3.26 4.66 -10.81
CA MET A 168 4.01 5.49 -9.87
C MET A 168 3.20 6.69 -9.35
N ASP A 169 2.18 7.15 -10.08
CA ASP A 169 1.34 8.27 -9.62
C ASP A 169 0.40 7.87 -8.48
N LEU A 170 0.03 6.59 -8.44
CA LEU A 170 -0.71 5.95 -7.36
C LEU A 170 0.07 5.97 -6.02
N GLY A 171 1.40 5.89 -6.09
CA GLY A 171 2.27 5.56 -4.96
C GLY A 171 2.09 6.48 -3.76
N VAL A 172 2.23 7.80 -3.97
CA VAL A 172 2.14 8.81 -2.90
C VAL A 172 0.76 8.78 -2.24
N GLY A 173 -0.31 8.76 -3.05
CA GLY A 173 -1.69 8.76 -2.56
C GLY A 173 -2.00 7.53 -1.71
N ILE A 174 -1.58 6.34 -2.17
CA ILE A 174 -1.80 5.11 -1.41
C ILE A 174 -0.93 5.04 -0.15
N PHE A 175 0.29 5.57 -0.14
CA PHE A 175 1.08 5.71 1.09
C PHE A 175 0.38 6.58 2.13
N VAL A 176 -0.18 7.71 1.70
CA VAL A 176 -0.93 8.62 2.57
C VAL A 176 -2.17 7.90 3.12
N PHE A 177 -2.93 7.21 2.26
CA PHE A 177 -4.09 6.43 2.66
C PHE A 177 -3.73 5.32 3.66
N GLY A 178 -2.70 4.51 3.36
CA GLY A 178 -2.25 3.41 4.22
C GLY A 178 -1.73 3.88 5.59
N ASN A 179 -1.26 5.12 5.68
CA ASN A 179 -0.84 5.74 6.93
C ASN A 179 -1.99 6.34 7.75
N GLY A 180 -3.05 6.82 7.09
CA GLY A 180 -4.24 7.36 7.76
C GLY A 180 -5.20 6.28 8.26
N VAL A 181 -5.34 5.14 7.57
CA VAL A 181 -6.19 4.01 8.03
C VAL A 181 -5.81 3.50 9.42
N VAL A 182 -4.53 3.61 9.80
CA VAL A 182 -4.01 3.10 11.08
C VAL A 182 -3.52 4.20 12.02
N CYS A 183 -3.91 5.44 11.78
CA CYS A 183 -3.43 6.55 12.58
C CYS A 183 -3.88 6.42 14.05
N PRO A 184 -3.17 7.08 15.00
CA PRO A 184 -3.52 7.02 16.41
C PRO A 184 -4.97 7.43 16.70
N GLU A 185 -5.51 8.40 15.95
CA GLU A 185 -6.90 8.88 16.05
C GLU A 185 -7.93 7.79 15.81
N VAL A 186 -7.63 6.85 14.92
CA VAL A 186 -8.48 5.71 14.62
C VAL A 186 -8.42 4.67 15.74
N ARG A 187 -7.27 4.52 16.40
CA ARG A 187 -7.03 3.51 17.46
C ARG A 187 -7.43 3.97 18.86
N LEU A 188 -7.63 5.27 19.06
CA LEU A 188 -8.04 5.83 20.35
C LEU A 188 -9.44 5.32 20.72
N LYS A 189 -9.56 4.81 21.95
CA LYS A 189 -10.86 4.36 22.48
C LYS A 189 -11.79 5.57 22.65
N PRO A 190 -13.07 5.48 22.24
CA PRO A 190 -14.03 6.55 22.46
C PRO A 190 -14.16 6.81 23.97
N GLY A 191 -13.85 8.05 24.40
CA GLY A 191 -13.88 8.47 25.80
C GLY A 191 -12.52 8.90 26.40
N ALA A 192 -11.40 8.69 25.70
CA ALA A 192 -10.12 9.27 26.10
C ALA A 192 -10.06 10.76 25.69
N THR A 193 -10.56 11.64 26.55
CA THR A 193 -10.42 13.10 26.36
C THR A 193 -9.02 13.55 26.75
N GLU A 194 -8.09 13.50 25.82
CA GLU A 194 -6.84 14.27 25.95
C GLU A 194 -7.11 15.75 25.65
N HIS A 195 -6.44 16.64 26.37
CA HIS A 195 -6.48 18.07 26.05
C HIS A 195 -5.94 18.31 24.63
N LYS A 196 -6.70 19.04 23.81
CA LYS A 196 -6.41 19.30 22.38
C LYS A 196 -4.99 19.86 22.14
N PHE A 197 -4.49 20.69 23.05
CA PHE A 197 -3.16 21.29 22.95
C PHE A 197 -2.03 20.30 23.23
N PHE A 198 -2.15 19.49 24.29
CA PHE A 198 -1.19 18.44 24.60
C PHE A 198 -1.11 17.43 23.45
N TYR A 199 -2.27 17.10 22.87
CA TYR A 199 -2.36 16.25 21.69
C TYR A 199 -1.56 16.81 20.49
N LEU A 200 -1.78 18.08 20.14
CA LEU A 200 -1.08 18.73 19.03
C LEU A 200 0.44 18.79 19.28
N SER A 201 0.86 19.13 20.51
CA SER A 201 2.28 19.16 20.88
C SER A 201 2.95 17.78 20.75
N ARG A 202 2.24 16.71 21.13
CA ARG A 202 2.72 15.34 20.96
C ARG A 202 2.84 14.97 19.48
N GLN A 203 1.90 15.40 18.64
CA GLN A 203 1.98 15.16 17.19
C GLN A 203 3.12 15.93 16.53
N LEU A 204 3.41 17.15 16.97
CA LEU A 204 4.59 17.89 16.51
C LEU A 204 5.88 17.14 16.89
N LEU A 205 5.92 16.54 18.09
CA LEU A 205 7.01 15.69 18.49
C LEU A 205 7.08 14.43 17.60
N THR A 206 5.99 13.70 17.34
CA THR A 206 6.05 12.47 16.53
C THR A 206 6.48 12.68 15.06
N VAL A 207 6.40 13.92 14.55
CA VAL A 207 6.78 14.26 13.18
C VAL A 207 8.28 14.57 13.03
N TRP A 208 9.02 14.79 14.12
CA TRP A 208 10.46 15.12 14.07
C TRP A 208 11.32 14.14 13.23
N PRO A 209 11.12 12.81 13.27
CA PRO A 209 11.93 11.89 12.47
C PRO A 209 11.70 12.07 10.96
N LEU A 210 10.47 12.42 10.55
CA LEU A 210 10.16 12.69 9.15
C LEU A 210 10.85 13.97 8.67
N LEU A 211 10.89 15.00 9.51
CA LEU A 211 11.63 16.22 9.20
C LEU A 211 13.13 15.95 9.06
N LEU A 212 13.71 15.17 9.99
CA LEU A 212 15.12 14.77 9.91
C LEU A 212 15.41 14.01 8.60
N LEU A 213 14.56 13.05 8.22
CA LEU A 213 14.70 12.33 6.95
C LEU A 213 14.54 13.26 5.74
N GLY A 214 13.63 14.24 5.82
CA GLY A 214 13.43 15.25 4.80
C GLY A 214 14.68 16.11 4.58
N PHE A 215 15.28 16.61 5.68
CA PHE A 215 16.53 17.36 5.62
C PHE A 215 17.70 16.49 5.18
N GLY A 216 17.81 15.26 5.68
CA GLY A 216 18.85 14.31 5.29
C GLY A 216 18.81 14.01 3.79
N ARG A 217 17.62 13.78 3.22
CA ARG A 217 17.44 13.61 1.78
C ARG A 217 17.87 14.86 1.00
N LEU A 218 17.40 16.04 1.42
CA LEU A 218 17.74 17.30 0.77
C LEU A 218 19.26 17.50 0.73
N MET A 219 19.93 17.32 1.87
CA MET A 219 21.38 17.43 1.97
C MET A 219 22.08 16.38 1.11
N SER A 220 21.64 15.11 1.14
CA SER A 220 22.29 14.05 0.37
C SER A 220 22.19 14.27 -1.14
N VAL A 221 21.05 14.75 -1.62
CA VAL A 221 20.83 14.93 -3.06
C VAL A 221 21.59 16.15 -3.57
N LYS A 222 21.56 17.26 -2.82
CA LYS A 222 22.36 18.45 -3.14
C LYS A 222 23.86 18.19 -3.03
N ALA A 223 24.31 17.35 -2.09
CA ALA A 223 25.72 17.00 -1.95
C ALA A 223 26.22 16.02 -3.04
N ALA A 224 25.32 15.20 -3.60
CA ALA A 224 25.65 14.21 -4.62
C ALA A 224 25.48 14.73 -6.06
N ASP A 225 25.08 16.00 -6.25
CA ASP A 225 24.68 16.58 -7.54
C ASP A 225 23.74 15.65 -8.34
N TYR A 226 22.87 14.93 -7.63
CA TYR A 226 21.93 14.01 -8.23
C TYR A 226 20.75 14.79 -8.78
N TYR A 227 20.32 14.44 -9.99
CA TYR A 227 19.24 15.16 -10.67
C TYR A 227 17.91 15.03 -9.92
N GLU A 228 17.30 16.17 -9.58
CA GLU A 228 15.98 16.25 -8.95
C GLU A 228 14.94 16.68 -9.99
N HIS A 229 13.92 15.85 -10.19
CA HIS A 229 12.71 16.27 -10.91
C HIS A 229 11.96 17.31 -10.08
N VAL A 230 12.25 18.59 -10.31
CA VAL A 230 11.68 19.74 -9.60
C VAL A 230 10.14 19.76 -9.73
N THR A 231 9.60 19.23 -10.83
CA THR A 231 8.15 19.14 -11.08
C THR A 231 7.42 18.18 -10.12
N GLU A 232 8.12 17.34 -9.36
CA GLU A 232 7.48 16.44 -8.41
C GLU A 232 7.03 17.11 -7.12
N TYR A 233 7.93 17.88 -6.50
CA TYR A 233 7.72 18.49 -5.19
C TYR A 233 8.27 19.92 -5.11
N GLY A 234 9.28 20.25 -5.89
CA GLY A 234 10.00 21.51 -5.81
C GLY A 234 11.50 21.31 -5.67
N VAL A 235 12.21 22.42 -5.49
CA VAL A 235 13.68 22.47 -5.40
C VAL A 235 14.19 22.03 -4.01
N HIS A 236 13.42 22.30 -2.96
CA HIS A 236 13.79 22.03 -1.57
C HIS A 236 12.79 21.11 -0.86
N TRP A 237 11.59 20.97 -1.41
CA TRP A 237 10.54 20.15 -0.84
C TRP A 237 10.63 18.69 -1.31
N ASN A 238 10.22 17.75 -0.46
CA ASN A 238 10.23 16.33 -0.79
C ASN A 238 9.11 15.58 -0.07
N PHE A 239 8.96 14.29 -0.42
CA PHE A 239 7.93 13.42 0.11
C PHE A 239 7.85 13.37 1.66
N PHE A 240 8.98 13.40 2.36
CA PHE A 240 8.97 13.35 3.83
C PHE A 240 8.39 14.65 4.43
N PHE A 241 8.71 15.80 3.84
CA PHE A 241 8.10 17.08 4.22
C PHE A 241 6.60 17.11 3.91
N THR A 242 6.16 16.57 2.77
CA THR A 242 4.74 16.39 2.47
C THR A 242 4.05 15.52 3.53
N LEU A 243 4.63 14.38 3.91
CA LEU A 243 4.04 13.49 4.92
C LEU A 243 3.98 14.16 6.31
N ALA A 244 5.01 14.91 6.68
CA ALA A 244 5.05 15.71 7.90
C ALA A 244 3.93 16.77 7.91
N ALA A 245 3.78 17.54 6.81
CA ALA A 245 2.75 18.55 6.68
C ALA A 245 1.33 17.95 6.73
N ILE A 246 1.10 16.79 6.08
CA ILE A 246 -0.19 16.08 6.15
C ILE A 246 -0.51 15.64 7.58
N ARG A 247 0.47 15.07 8.32
CA ARG A 247 0.25 14.64 9.71
C ARG A 247 -0.13 15.81 10.61
N ILE A 248 0.59 16.93 10.50
CA ILE A 248 0.30 18.15 11.27
C ILE A 248 -1.07 18.71 10.87
N GLY A 249 -1.32 18.89 9.58
CA GLY A 249 -2.60 19.42 9.07
C GLY A 249 -3.80 18.56 9.44
N ALA A 250 -3.66 17.23 9.38
CA ALA A 250 -4.73 16.31 9.79
C ALA A 250 -5.01 16.39 11.28
N SER A 251 -3.97 16.45 12.11
CA SER A 251 -4.13 16.60 13.56
C SER A 251 -4.88 17.90 13.91
N LEU A 252 -4.57 19.01 13.23
CA LEU A 252 -5.25 20.28 13.39
C LEU A 252 -6.73 20.19 12.98
N LEU A 253 -7.02 19.66 11.79
CA LEU A 253 -8.40 19.52 11.30
C LEU A 253 -9.24 18.60 12.19
N LEU A 254 -8.67 17.50 12.69
CA LEU A 254 -9.35 16.57 13.59
C LEU A 254 -9.55 17.14 15.01
N THR A 255 -8.91 18.25 15.38
CA THR A 255 -9.25 18.98 16.61
C THR A 255 -10.50 19.86 16.47
N VAL A 256 -10.81 20.28 15.23
CA VAL A 256 -11.96 21.12 14.88
C VAL A 256 -13.15 20.26 14.51
N PHE A 257 -12.93 19.27 13.64
CA PHE A 257 -13.97 18.36 13.17
C PHE A 257 -13.99 17.08 13.99
N PRO A 258 -15.18 16.54 14.31
CA PRO A 258 -15.26 15.28 15.03
C PRO A 258 -14.78 14.13 14.14
N VAL A 259 -13.96 13.25 14.71
CA VAL A 259 -13.30 12.13 14.01
C VAL A 259 -14.27 11.24 13.24
N HIS A 260 -15.49 11.00 13.76
CA HIS A 260 -16.52 10.19 13.09
C HIS A 260 -17.16 10.82 11.84
N LYS A 261 -16.91 12.11 11.59
CA LYS A 261 -17.33 12.84 10.38
C LYS A 261 -16.14 13.25 9.52
N ALA A 262 -14.99 12.58 9.65
CA ALA A 262 -13.78 12.89 8.88
C ALA A 262 -14.01 12.88 7.36
N TRP A 263 -14.94 12.06 6.86
CA TRP A 263 -15.31 12.05 5.45
C TRP A 263 -15.94 13.35 4.95
N ILE A 264 -16.71 14.05 5.80
CA ILE A 264 -17.30 15.35 5.43
C ILE A 264 -16.19 16.38 5.27
N ALA A 265 -15.26 16.42 6.23
CA ALA A 265 -14.10 17.30 6.16
C ALA A 265 -13.24 16.99 4.92
N ALA A 266 -13.07 15.72 4.57
CA ALA A 266 -12.35 15.31 3.36
C ALA A 266 -13.00 15.80 2.07
N VAL A 267 -14.32 15.58 1.93
CA VAL A 267 -15.08 16.02 0.75
C VAL A 267 -15.10 17.54 0.65
N MET A 268 -15.37 18.24 1.74
CA MET A 268 -15.34 19.70 1.79
C MET A 268 -13.97 20.25 1.38
N LEU A 269 -12.88 19.66 1.92
CA LEU A 269 -11.52 20.09 1.59
C LEU A 269 -11.20 19.87 0.11
N ALA A 270 -11.55 18.70 -0.44
CA ALA A 270 -11.28 18.39 -1.84
C ALA A 270 -12.09 19.28 -2.80
N VAL A 271 -13.38 19.51 -2.53
CA VAL A 271 -14.24 20.36 -3.36
C VAL A 271 -13.83 21.82 -3.28
N VAL A 272 -13.57 22.34 -2.07
CA VAL A 272 -13.10 23.72 -1.89
C VAL A 272 -11.76 23.92 -2.60
N TYR A 273 -10.82 22.98 -2.47
CA TYR A 273 -9.54 23.04 -3.16
C TYR A 273 -9.69 23.06 -4.68
N GLU A 274 -10.58 22.23 -5.24
CA GLU A 274 -10.87 22.26 -6.68
C GLU A 274 -11.48 23.59 -7.13
N CYS A 275 -12.46 24.12 -6.39
CA CYS A 275 -13.01 25.44 -6.68
C CYS A 275 -11.92 26.53 -6.64
N PHE A 276 -10.97 26.45 -5.70
CA PHE A 276 -9.83 27.36 -5.67
C PHE A 276 -8.93 27.18 -6.91
N LEU A 277 -8.66 25.95 -7.35
CA LEU A 277 -7.85 25.70 -8.55
C LEU A 277 -8.49 26.25 -9.83
N ASP A 278 -9.81 26.18 -9.94
CA ASP A 278 -10.56 26.61 -11.13
C ASP A 278 -10.89 28.11 -11.15
N ILE A 279 -11.28 28.68 -10.01
CA ILE A 279 -11.72 30.09 -9.93
C ILE A 279 -10.53 31.04 -9.92
N THR A 280 -9.39 30.62 -9.36
CA THR A 280 -8.20 31.47 -9.21
C THR A 280 -7.11 31.05 -10.20
N PRO A 281 -6.12 31.90 -10.52
CA PRO A 281 -5.00 31.53 -11.42
C PRO A 281 -4.03 30.50 -10.80
N MET A 282 -4.45 29.81 -9.74
CA MET A 282 -3.63 28.92 -8.93
C MET A 282 -3.13 27.70 -9.70
N LYS A 283 -3.97 27.13 -10.55
CA LYS A 283 -3.59 26.06 -11.47
C LYS A 283 -2.42 26.48 -12.36
N MET A 284 -2.51 27.67 -12.96
CA MET A 284 -1.43 28.24 -13.79
C MET A 284 -0.19 28.54 -12.96
N PHE A 285 -0.36 29.05 -11.73
CA PHE A 285 0.76 29.27 -10.82
C PHE A 285 1.51 27.97 -10.48
N ILE A 286 0.80 26.88 -10.14
CA ILE A 286 1.44 25.59 -9.83
C ILE A 286 2.20 25.06 -11.04
N LEU A 287 1.61 25.14 -12.24
CA LEU A 287 2.21 24.60 -13.47
C LEU A 287 3.40 25.44 -13.95
N HIS A 288 3.24 26.76 -14.07
CA HIS A 288 4.16 27.66 -14.79
C HIS A 288 4.83 28.75 -13.92
N GLY A 289 4.46 28.85 -12.64
CA GLY A 289 5.04 29.83 -11.71
C GLY A 289 4.42 31.22 -11.81
N SER A 290 4.89 32.15 -10.96
CA SER A 290 4.37 33.52 -10.89
C SER A 290 4.49 34.28 -12.20
N ASP A 291 5.56 34.01 -12.96
CA ASP A 291 5.93 34.78 -14.14
C ASP A 291 5.54 34.05 -15.44
N GLY A 292 4.92 32.86 -15.34
CA GLY A 292 4.55 32.03 -16.47
C GLY A 292 5.72 31.38 -17.24
N GLN A 293 6.96 31.63 -16.83
CA GLN A 293 8.19 31.11 -17.46
C GLN A 293 8.92 30.07 -16.60
N ASP A 294 8.20 29.39 -15.69
CA ASP A 294 8.78 28.40 -14.78
C ASP A 294 9.92 28.93 -13.90
N SER A 295 9.90 30.23 -13.60
CA SER A 295 10.84 30.84 -12.65
C SER A 295 10.76 30.14 -11.29
N ARG A 296 11.92 29.92 -10.66
CA ARG A 296 12.06 29.29 -9.34
C ARG A 296 12.55 30.29 -8.29
N THR A 297 12.18 31.55 -8.46
CA THR A 297 12.56 32.67 -7.60
C THR A 297 11.72 32.68 -6.31
N GLY A 298 12.39 32.60 -5.16
CA GLY A 298 11.75 32.58 -3.86
C GLY A 298 11.19 31.20 -3.46
N PHE A 299 10.97 31.03 -2.15
CA PHE A 299 10.68 29.71 -1.57
C PHE A 299 9.35 29.10 -2.05
N LEU A 300 8.29 29.92 -2.15
CA LEU A 300 6.96 29.45 -2.56
C LEU A 300 6.94 29.02 -4.02
N ASN A 301 7.51 29.83 -4.91
CA ASN A 301 7.55 29.54 -6.35
C ASN A 301 8.46 28.33 -6.65
N ALA A 302 9.54 28.15 -5.88
CA ALA A 302 10.45 27.02 -6.00
C ALA A 302 9.83 25.68 -5.54
N ASN A 303 8.81 25.70 -4.66
CA ASN A 303 8.24 24.51 -4.02
C ASN A 303 6.71 24.38 -4.15
N ARG A 304 6.13 25.12 -5.09
CA ARG A 304 4.68 25.24 -5.27
C ARG A 304 3.99 23.90 -5.46
N GLU A 305 4.57 22.98 -6.22
CA GLU A 305 4.01 21.64 -6.45
C GLU A 305 3.83 20.87 -5.14
N GLY A 306 4.90 20.80 -4.33
CA GLY A 306 4.89 20.09 -3.06
C GLY A 306 4.01 20.74 -2.01
N ILE A 307 4.01 22.07 -1.92
CA ILE A 307 3.24 22.82 -0.90
C ILE A 307 1.73 22.73 -1.17
N PHE A 308 1.28 22.96 -2.40
CA PHE A 308 -0.16 22.99 -2.69
C PHE A 308 -0.77 21.60 -2.81
N SER A 309 -0.01 20.60 -3.27
CA SER A 309 -0.47 19.21 -3.28
C SER A 309 -0.78 18.65 -1.88
N VAL A 310 -0.25 19.24 -0.79
CA VAL A 310 -0.57 18.85 0.59
C VAL A 310 -2.08 18.91 0.86
N ILE A 311 -2.81 19.85 0.26
CA ILE A 311 -4.25 20.02 0.50
C ILE A 311 -5.03 18.81 -0.04
N GLY A 312 -4.75 18.39 -1.27
CA GLY A 312 -5.34 17.18 -1.85
C GLY A 312 -4.94 15.91 -1.09
N TYR A 313 -3.67 15.77 -0.72
CA TYR A 313 -3.23 14.64 0.09
C TYR A 313 -3.86 14.62 1.49
N LEU A 314 -4.14 15.77 2.08
CA LEU A 314 -4.85 15.89 3.35
C LEU A 314 -6.30 15.39 3.22
N ALA A 315 -6.98 15.65 2.11
CA ALA A 315 -8.30 15.09 1.82
C ALA A 315 -8.28 13.56 1.69
N ILE A 316 -7.26 13.00 1.00
CA ILE A 316 -7.04 11.54 0.92
C ILE A 316 -6.81 10.97 2.32
N TYR A 317 -5.97 11.61 3.14
CA TYR A 317 -5.68 11.18 4.50
C TYR A 317 -6.96 11.15 5.34
N LEU A 318 -7.76 12.21 5.36
CA LEU A 318 -9.01 12.27 6.14
C LEU A 318 -10.04 11.23 5.67
N SER A 319 -10.13 10.99 4.35
CA SER A 319 -10.97 9.91 3.80
C SER A 319 -10.53 8.54 4.34
N SER A 320 -9.21 8.31 4.39
CA SER A 320 -8.64 7.06 4.90
C SER A 320 -8.86 6.86 6.41
N VAL A 321 -8.90 7.95 7.18
CA VAL A 321 -9.27 7.93 8.62
C VAL A 321 -10.68 7.39 8.78
N GLN A 322 -11.65 7.87 7.98
CA GLN A 322 -13.02 7.36 8.04
C GLN A 322 -13.08 5.85 7.74
N VAL A 323 -12.35 5.40 6.71
CA VAL A 323 -12.27 3.98 6.36
C VAL A 323 -11.68 3.18 7.53
N GLY A 324 -10.61 3.67 8.16
CA GLY A 324 -10.02 3.07 9.35
C GLY A 324 -10.98 2.93 10.53
N LEU A 325 -11.74 3.98 10.85
CA LEU A 325 -12.77 3.96 11.90
C LEU A 325 -13.86 2.94 11.59
N TYR A 326 -14.33 2.91 10.35
CA TYR A 326 -15.34 1.96 9.93
C TYR A 326 -14.84 0.52 10.09
N LEU A 327 -13.56 0.25 9.78
CA LEU A 327 -12.97 -1.08 9.89
C LEU A 327 -12.73 -1.54 11.33
N LEU A 328 -12.31 -0.66 12.23
CA LEU A 328 -12.14 -0.98 13.65
C LEU A 328 -13.45 -1.16 14.42
N GLY A 329 -14.60 -0.96 13.78
CA GLY A 329 -15.89 -1.33 14.32
C GLY A 329 -15.89 -2.80 14.77
N LYS A 330 -16.37 -3.07 16.00
CA LYS A 330 -16.40 -4.41 16.60
C LYS A 330 -17.26 -5.35 15.75
N ARG A 331 -16.61 -6.13 14.89
CA ARG A 331 -17.21 -7.19 14.08
C ARG A 331 -16.58 -8.49 14.46
N THR A 332 -17.41 -9.50 14.67
CA THR A 332 -16.93 -10.82 15.12
C THR A 332 -17.28 -11.92 14.14
N ALA A 333 -18.31 -11.77 13.31
CA ALA A 333 -18.73 -12.83 12.40
C ALA A 333 -18.23 -12.58 10.97
N ALA A 334 -17.88 -13.65 10.24
CA ALA A 334 -17.51 -13.58 8.82
C ALA A 334 -18.61 -12.92 7.96
N LYS A 335 -19.90 -13.16 8.28
CA LYS A 335 -21.04 -12.51 7.62
C LYS A 335 -21.00 -10.97 7.69
N GLU A 336 -20.50 -10.41 8.78
CA GLU A 336 -20.40 -8.96 8.94
C GLU A 336 -19.32 -8.37 8.03
N TRP A 337 -18.21 -9.09 7.85
CA TRP A 337 -17.13 -8.71 6.93
C TRP A 337 -17.54 -8.83 5.46
N LEU A 338 -18.38 -9.81 5.11
CA LEU A 338 -19.00 -9.84 3.77
C LEU A 338 -19.87 -8.61 3.49
N LYS A 339 -20.64 -8.13 4.49
CA LYS A 339 -21.39 -6.88 4.34
C LYS A 339 -20.46 -5.68 4.13
N VAL A 340 -19.32 -5.62 4.82
CA VAL A 340 -18.30 -4.58 4.61
C VAL A 340 -17.83 -4.56 3.16
N ILE A 341 -17.53 -5.73 2.58
CA ILE A 341 -17.15 -5.84 1.17
C ILE A 341 -18.26 -5.29 0.27
N CYS A 342 -19.53 -5.65 0.51
CA CYS A 342 -20.66 -5.12 -0.27
C CYS A 342 -20.76 -3.59 -0.18
N TYR A 343 -20.62 -3.00 1.02
CA TYR A 343 -20.63 -1.55 1.19
C TYR A 343 -19.46 -0.87 0.49
N PHE A 344 -18.27 -1.47 0.51
CA PHE A 344 -17.12 -0.94 -0.22
C PHE A 344 -17.30 -1.05 -1.73
N LEU A 345 -17.87 -2.13 -2.26
CA LEU A 345 -18.19 -2.24 -3.68
C LEU A 345 -19.18 -1.15 -4.13
N LEU A 346 -20.20 -0.86 -3.31
CA LEU A 346 -21.12 0.24 -3.57
C LEU A 346 -20.40 1.60 -3.55
N ALA A 347 -19.54 1.84 -2.56
CA ALA A 347 -18.76 3.06 -2.47
C ALA A 347 -17.78 3.22 -3.66
N ILE A 348 -17.14 2.14 -4.09
CA ILE A 348 -16.26 2.11 -5.26
C ILE A 348 -17.03 2.49 -6.51
N LEU A 349 -18.21 1.89 -6.72
CA LEU A 349 -19.08 2.22 -7.87
C LEU A 349 -19.43 3.71 -7.88
N LEU A 350 -19.87 4.25 -6.73
CA LEU A 350 -20.19 5.67 -6.61
C LEU A 350 -18.98 6.56 -6.88
N LEU A 351 -17.81 6.23 -6.33
CA LEU A 351 -16.58 7.01 -6.54
C LEU A 351 -16.14 6.98 -8.01
N PHE A 352 -16.28 5.87 -8.73
CA PHE A 352 -15.97 5.82 -10.16
C PHE A 352 -16.96 6.63 -11.00
N ILE A 353 -18.25 6.63 -10.64
CA ILE A 353 -19.23 7.52 -11.28
C ILE A 353 -18.84 8.98 -11.05
N CYS A 354 -18.52 9.35 -9.81
CA CYS A 354 -18.05 10.69 -9.47
C CYS A 354 -16.75 11.06 -10.21
N LEU A 355 -15.80 10.12 -10.32
CA LEU A 355 -14.55 10.31 -11.05
C LEU A 355 -14.83 10.56 -12.53
N HIS A 356 -15.71 9.77 -13.15
CA HIS A 356 -16.07 9.93 -14.55
C HIS A 356 -16.70 11.30 -14.81
N ILE A 357 -17.63 11.73 -13.95
CA ILE A 357 -18.22 13.07 -14.00
C ILE A 357 -17.14 14.15 -13.84
N ALA A 358 -16.26 14.03 -12.84
CA ALA A 358 -15.19 15.00 -12.60
C ALA A 358 -14.22 15.11 -13.79
N GLN A 359 -13.87 14.00 -14.43
CA GLN A 359 -13.01 14.00 -15.62
C GLN A 359 -13.67 14.60 -16.86
N LEU A 360 -15.00 14.55 -16.97
CA LEU A 360 -15.74 15.14 -18.09
C LEU A 360 -15.98 16.63 -17.94
N TYR A 361 -16.23 17.10 -16.71
CA TYR A 361 -16.69 18.47 -16.46
C TYR A 361 -15.68 19.39 -15.78
N ILE A 362 -14.66 18.84 -15.12
CA ILE A 362 -13.68 19.61 -14.34
C ILE A 362 -12.29 19.47 -14.98
N ASP A 363 -11.55 18.43 -14.58
CA ASP A 363 -10.18 18.22 -15.00
C ASP A 363 -9.83 16.73 -14.94
N THR A 364 -8.91 16.33 -15.81
CA THR A 364 -8.33 14.98 -15.75
C THR A 364 -7.45 14.81 -14.51
N VAL A 365 -7.09 13.56 -14.19
CA VAL A 365 -6.31 13.26 -12.98
C VAL A 365 -4.93 13.90 -13.07
N SER A 366 -4.54 14.65 -12.03
CA SER A 366 -3.20 15.23 -11.90
C SER A 366 -2.61 14.98 -10.52
N ARG A 367 -1.51 14.21 -10.48
CA ARG A 367 -0.72 14.01 -9.24
C ARG A 367 -0.05 15.31 -8.78
N ARG A 368 0.50 16.09 -9.72
CA ARG A 368 1.29 17.30 -9.42
C ARG A 368 0.46 18.35 -8.66
N MET A 369 -0.82 18.49 -9.01
CA MET A 369 -1.76 19.38 -8.32
C MET A 369 -2.50 18.70 -7.16
N ALA A 370 -2.56 17.37 -7.14
CA ALA A 370 -3.42 16.58 -6.26
C ALA A 370 -4.89 17.04 -6.30
N ASN A 371 -5.42 17.22 -7.51
CA ASN A 371 -6.78 17.73 -7.76
C ASN A 371 -7.89 16.76 -7.28
N LEU A 372 -9.15 17.19 -7.37
CA LEU A 372 -10.31 16.40 -6.95
C LEU A 372 -10.37 15.04 -7.65
N SER A 373 -10.20 15.02 -8.98
CA SER A 373 -10.16 13.78 -9.77
C SER A 373 -9.09 12.82 -9.27
N PHE A 374 -7.88 13.33 -8.95
CA PHE A 374 -6.83 12.52 -8.33
C PHE A 374 -7.23 11.97 -6.96
N CYS A 375 -7.83 12.80 -6.09
CA CYS A 375 -8.27 12.37 -4.77
C CYS A 375 -9.31 11.24 -4.83
N ILE A 376 -10.34 11.39 -5.68
CA ILE A 376 -11.39 10.38 -5.88
C ILE A 376 -10.77 9.09 -6.41
N TRP A 377 -9.90 9.18 -7.41
CA TRP A 377 -9.22 8.03 -8.00
C TRP A 377 -8.38 7.24 -6.99
N ILE A 378 -7.60 7.93 -6.16
CA ILE A 378 -6.78 7.28 -5.13
C ILE A 378 -7.65 6.57 -4.09
N VAL A 379 -8.71 7.22 -3.59
CA VAL A 379 -9.60 6.61 -2.60
C VAL A 379 -10.31 5.39 -3.21
N ALA A 380 -10.81 5.49 -4.44
CA ALA A 380 -11.43 4.35 -5.15
C ALA A 380 -10.44 3.18 -5.32
N SER A 381 -9.22 3.47 -5.77
CA SER A 381 -8.17 2.46 -5.97
C SER A 381 -7.77 1.78 -4.65
N CYS A 382 -7.65 2.54 -3.56
CA CYS A 382 -7.39 1.99 -2.24
C CYS A 382 -8.51 1.06 -1.76
N LEU A 383 -9.77 1.45 -1.98
CA LEU A 383 -10.92 0.64 -1.60
C LEU A 383 -11.02 -0.65 -2.43
N ILE A 384 -10.70 -0.60 -3.73
CA ILE A 384 -10.58 -1.81 -4.56
C ILE A 384 -9.54 -2.75 -3.95
N LEU A 385 -8.31 -2.26 -3.77
CA LEU A 385 -7.20 -3.04 -3.27
C LEU A 385 -7.52 -3.66 -1.89
N PHE A 386 -8.10 -2.86 -1.00
CA PHE A 386 -8.49 -3.32 0.32
C PHE A 386 -9.61 -4.36 0.29
N SER A 387 -10.64 -4.15 -0.54
CA SER A 387 -11.74 -5.11 -0.73
C SER A 387 -11.22 -6.44 -1.28
N SER A 388 -10.26 -6.39 -2.22
CA SER A 388 -9.61 -7.60 -2.73
C SER A 388 -8.84 -8.36 -1.65
N PHE A 389 -8.09 -7.67 -0.77
CA PHE A 389 -7.44 -8.34 0.37
C PHE A 389 -8.43 -8.94 1.37
N LEU A 390 -9.54 -8.24 1.66
CA LEU A 390 -10.60 -8.79 2.51
C LEU A 390 -11.21 -10.06 1.93
N VAL A 391 -11.51 -10.08 0.63
CA VAL A 391 -12.03 -11.28 -0.07
C VAL A 391 -11.04 -12.43 0.07
N VAL A 392 -9.75 -12.18 -0.17
CA VAL A 392 -8.69 -13.18 -0.05
C VAL A 392 -8.59 -13.72 1.37
N ASP A 393 -8.61 -12.87 2.40
CA ASP A 393 -8.56 -13.29 3.79
C ASP A 393 -9.77 -14.16 4.16
N LEU A 394 -10.96 -13.83 3.68
CA LEU A 394 -12.17 -14.64 3.88
C LEU A 394 -12.08 -16.00 3.17
N ILE A 395 -11.52 -16.06 1.96
CA ILE A 395 -11.26 -17.33 1.25
C ILE A 395 -10.23 -18.18 2.02
N LEU A 396 -9.19 -17.56 2.57
CA LEU A 396 -8.20 -18.25 3.40
C LEU A 396 -8.81 -18.77 4.71
N VAL A 397 -9.71 -18.01 5.35
CA VAL A 397 -10.48 -18.50 6.51
C VAL A 397 -11.34 -19.69 6.10
N PHE A 398 -12.07 -19.61 4.99
CA PHE A 398 -12.92 -20.70 4.50
C PHE A 398 -12.12 -21.98 4.26
N THR A 399 -10.95 -21.86 3.61
CA THR A 399 -10.08 -23.02 3.33
C THR A 399 -9.41 -23.59 4.58
N LYS A 400 -9.09 -22.76 5.58
CA LYS A 400 -8.67 -23.25 6.92
C LYS A 400 -9.77 -24.04 7.63
N LEU A 401 -11.05 -23.66 7.50
CA LEU A 401 -12.15 -24.42 8.10
C LEU A 401 -12.27 -25.81 7.50
N LEU A 402 -12.03 -25.95 6.19
CA LEU A 402 -12.04 -27.23 5.48
C LEU A 402 -10.90 -28.17 5.90
N VAL A 403 -9.77 -27.62 6.36
CA VAL A 403 -8.58 -28.38 6.74
C VAL A 403 -8.22 -28.15 8.21
N GLY A 404 -8.69 -29.06 9.07
CA GLY A 404 -8.44 -28.98 10.50
C GLY A 404 -6.95 -28.93 10.84
N GLY A 405 -6.53 -27.93 11.61
CA GLY A 405 -5.15 -27.76 12.06
C GLY A 405 -4.25 -26.94 11.14
N ALA A 406 -4.73 -26.53 9.95
CA ALA A 406 -3.98 -25.64 9.07
C ALA A 406 -3.86 -24.24 9.69
N ASP A 407 -2.62 -23.78 9.87
CA ASP A 407 -2.30 -22.43 10.34
C ASP A 407 -1.54 -21.67 9.25
N ILE A 408 -2.00 -20.47 8.91
CA ILE A 408 -1.41 -19.65 7.85
C ILE A 408 -0.97 -18.33 8.49
N PRO A 409 0.34 -18.03 8.50
CA PRO A 409 0.84 -16.75 8.98
C PRO A 409 0.23 -15.57 8.21
N SER A 410 -0.08 -14.48 8.91
CA SER A 410 -0.65 -13.24 8.37
C SER A 410 -2.05 -13.35 7.76
N SER A 411 -2.86 -14.30 8.24
CA SER A 411 -4.29 -14.39 7.91
C SER A 411 -5.13 -14.45 9.19
N TRP A 412 -6.45 -14.37 9.06
CA TRP A 412 -7.33 -14.30 10.23
C TRP A 412 -7.23 -15.57 11.10
N ASN A 413 -7.21 -15.37 12.42
CA ASN A 413 -7.36 -16.43 13.39
C ASN A 413 -8.85 -16.73 13.63
N VAL A 414 -9.19 -18.02 13.57
CA VAL A 414 -10.55 -18.50 13.87
C VAL A 414 -10.65 -18.75 15.38
N LEU A 415 -11.62 -18.10 16.03
CA LEU A 415 -11.93 -18.31 17.45
C LEU A 415 -12.87 -19.53 17.60
N HIS A 416 -12.34 -20.66 18.09
CA HIS A 416 -13.18 -21.81 18.45
C HIS A 416 -13.87 -21.62 19.81
N SER A 417 -15.12 -22.07 19.94
CA SER A 417 -15.93 -21.98 21.16
C SER A 417 -15.46 -22.93 22.28
N SER A 418 -14.97 -22.32 23.36
CA SER A 418 -15.18 -22.66 24.79
C SER A 418 -14.77 -23.96 25.49
N THR A 419 -14.20 -25.02 24.89
CA THR A 419 -13.81 -26.23 25.71
C THR A 419 -12.30 -26.50 25.83
N TYR A 420 -11.43 -25.69 25.22
CA TYR A 420 -9.98 -25.94 25.15
C TYR A 420 -9.11 -24.88 25.86
N LYS A 421 -9.65 -24.22 26.91
CA LYS A 421 -9.04 -23.02 27.49
C LYS A 421 -7.84 -23.23 28.42
N LYS A 422 -7.61 -24.42 29.00
CA LYS A 422 -6.59 -24.58 30.07
C LYS A 422 -5.24 -25.16 29.60
N SER A 423 -5.21 -26.13 28.69
CA SER A 423 -3.97 -26.70 28.16
C SER A 423 -3.30 -25.84 27.07
N ASN A 424 -4.01 -24.85 26.53
CA ASN A 424 -3.53 -24.01 25.44
C ASN A 424 -2.75 -22.77 25.87
N LEU A 425 -2.69 -22.38 27.15
CA LEU A 425 -1.90 -21.19 27.54
C LEU A 425 -0.39 -21.42 27.37
N GLU A 426 0.11 -22.60 27.73
CA GLU A 426 1.50 -23.00 27.48
C GLU A 426 1.76 -23.29 25.99
N PHE A 427 0.79 -23.90 25.30
CA PHE A 427 0.86 -24.09 23.84
C PHE A 427 0.81 -22.76 23.08
N ARG A 428 0.06 -21.76 23.56
CA ARG A 428 -0.04 -20.39 23.00
C ARG A 428 1.24 -19.60 23.22
N HIS A 429 1.98 -19.85 24.30
CA HIS A 429 3.31 -19.27 24.53
C HIS A 429 4.39 -19.91 23.65
N ARG A 430 4.30 -21.22 23.37
CA ARG A 430 5.14 -21.90 22.35
C ARG A 430 4.75 -21.52 20.92
N LYS A 431 3.45 -21.36 20.62
CA LYS A 431 2.93 -20.90 19.33
C LYS A 431 3.27 -19.44 19.06
N THR A 432 3.29 -18.54 20.05
CA THR A 432 3.76 -17.15 19.84
C THR A 432 5.24 -17.06 19.47
N LYS A 433 6.04 -18.10 19.80
CA LYS A 433 7.46 -18.21 19.41
C LYS A 433 7.65 -18.86 18.02
N SER A 434 6.73 -19.73 17.59
CA SER A 434 6.78 -20.46 16.31
C SER A 434 5.88 -19.89 15.21
N GLN A 435 4.85 -19.11 15.56
CA GLN A 435 4.05 -18.30 14.65
C GLN A 435 4.84 -17.02 14.34
N SER A 436 4.88 -16.64 13.06
CA SER A 436 5.27 -15.32 12.52
C SER A 436 6.60 -15.21 11.75
N MET A 437 7.25 -16.30 11.31
CA MET A 437 8.32 -16.17 10.30
C MET A 437 7.72 -16.13 8.89
N CYS A 438 7.19 -14.96 8.52
CA CYS A 438 6.70 -14.70 7.17
C CYS A 438 7.08 -13.28 6.75
N MET A 439 7.24 -13.09 5.44
CA MET A 439 7.67 -11.84 4.84
C MET A 439 6.73 -10.69 5.17
N ILE A 440 5.41 -10.96 5.16
CA ILE A 440 4.40 -9.94 5.46
C ILE A 440 4.59 -9.38 6.87
N ASN A 441 4.75 -10.25 7.88
CA ASN A 441 4.98 -9.78 9.24
C ASN A 441 6.37 -9.13 9.41
N ALA A 442 7.40 -9.63 8.72
CA ALA A 442 8.75 -9.07 8.77
C ALA A 442 8.78 -7.62 8.28
N VAL A 443 8.18 -7.35 7.11
CA VAL A 443 8.08 -5.98 6.57
C VAL A 443 7.14 -5.12 7.42
N ASN A 444 6.02 -5.66 7.91
CA ASN A 444 5.06 -4.89 8.72
C ASN A 444 5.68 -4.35 10.03
N LYS A 445 6.60 -5.08 10.66
CA LYS A 445 7.25 -4.61 11.90
C LYS A 445 8.15 -3.38 11.68
N ASN A 446 8.82 -3.30 10.53
CA ASN A 446 9.87 -2.32 10.25
C ASN A 446 9.65 -1.60 8.89
N GLN A 447 8.42 -1.14 8.62
CA GLN A 447 8.04 -0.56 7.32
C GLN A 447 8.89 0.63 6.89
N LEU A 448 9.19 1.54 7.83
CA LEU A 448 10.07 2.67 7.53
C LEU A 448 11.44 2.20 7.09
N LEU A 449 12.03 1.28 7.85
CA LEU A 449 13.38 0.80 7.58
C LEU A 449 13.46 0.14 6.22
N HIS A 450 12.45 -0.66 5.85
CA HIS A 450 12.34 -1.21 4.51
C HIS A 450 12.31 -0.10 3.45
N PHE A 451 11.49 0.94 3.65
CA PHE A 451 11.42 2.07 2.73
C PHE A 451 12.75 2.83 2.60
N LEU A 452 13.45 3.09 3.71
CA LEU A 452 14.75 3.78 3.69
C LEU A 452 15.84 2.92 3.04
N LEU A 453 15.89 1.64 3.40
CA LEU A 453 16.83 0.69 2.83
C LEU A 453 16.64 0.60 1.30
N ALA A 454 15.39 0.55 0.84
CA ALA A 454 15.05 0.58 -0.57
C ALA A 454 15.61 1.84 -1.26
N ASN A 455 15.34 3.04 -0.72
CA ASN A 455 15.85 4.29 -1.29
C ASN A 455 17.40 4.35 -1.33
N VAL A 456 18.07 3.91 -0.26
CA VAL A 456 19.55 3.89 -0.19
C VAL A 456 20.12 2.91 -1.22
N LEU A 457 19.57 1.70 -1.31
CA LEU A 457 20.00 0.70 -2.28
C LEU A 457 19.73 1.15 -3.72
N THR A 458 18.63 1.86 -3.98
CA THR A 458 18.38 2.47 -5.30
C THR A 458 19.45 3.48 -5.65
N GLY A 459 19.82 4.37 -4.72
CA GLY A 459 20.93 5.31 -4.91
C GLY A 459 22.25 4.60 -5.21
N LEU A 460 22.57 3.54 -4.46
CA LEU A 460 23.77 2.74 -4.68
C LEU A 460 23.80 2.07 -6.06
N VAL A 461 22.70 1.44 -6.49
CA VAL A 461 22.62 0.82 -7.82
C VAL A 461 22.79 1.89 -8.92
N ASN A 462 22.14 3.03 -8.79
CA ASN A 462 22.23 4.13 -9.76
C ASN A 462 23.63 4.75 -9.86
N MET A 463 24.45 4.67 -8.81
CA MET A 463 25.84 5.12 -8.83
C MET A 463 26.80 4.07 -9.42
N GLN A 464 26.44 2.78 -9.36
CA GLN A 464 27.32 1.67 -9.74
C GLN A 464 27.02 1.10 -11.14
N VAL A 465 25.80 1.25 -11.63
CA VAL A 465 25.33 0.61 -12.86
C VAL A 465 24.75 1.64 -13.82
N ASP A 466 25.11 1.53 -15.10
CA ASP A 466 24.42 2.24 -16.19
C ASP A 466 23.05 1.58 -16.44
N THR A 467 22.02 2.07 -15.74
CA THR A 467 20.68 1.49 -15.78
C THR A 467 20.00 1.70 -17.13
N VAL A 468 20.32 2.78 -17.84
CA VAL A 468 19.68 3.16 -19.12
C VAL A 468 20.10 2.21 -20.25
N HIS A 469 21.37 1.81 -20.27
CA HIS A 469 21.91 0.92 -21.30
C HIS A 469 21.95 -0.56 -20.88
N SER A 470 21.33 -0.90 -19.75
CA SER A 470 21.32 -2.26 -19.22
C SER A 470 20.51 -3.25 -20.07
N SER A 471 21.11 -4.42 -20.34
CA SER A 471 20.42 -5.54 -21.00
C SER A 471 19.25 -6.07 -20.15
N THR A 472 18.28 -6.73 -20.78
CA THR A 472 17.13 -7.30 -20.08
C THR A 472 17.54 -8.28 -18.98
N LEU A 473 18.50 -9.17 -19.24
CA LEU A 473 18.96 -10.13 -18.23
C LEU A 473 19.61 -9.41 -17.03
N SER A 474 20.49 -8.44 -17.32
CA SER A 474 21.16 -7.64 -16.28
C SER A 474 20.16 -6.87 -15.41
N ALA A 475 19.22 -6.17 -16.04
CA ALA A 475 18.17 -5.41 -15.34
C ALA A 475 17.34 -6.32 -14.42
N MET A 476 16.90 -7.48 -14.94
CA MET A 476 16.11 -8.42 -14.14
C MET A 476 16.92 -8.99 -12.98
N LEU A 477 18.18 -9.38 -13.18
CA LEU A 477 19.04 -9.87 -12.10
C LEU A 477 19.25 -8.82 -11.01
N ILE A 478 19.51 -7.57 -11.40
CA ILE A 478 19.73 -6.47 -10.46
C ILE A 478 18.47 -6.20 -9.63
N VAL A 479 17.30 -6.08 -10.27
CA VAL A 479 16.03 -5.81 -9.55
C VAL A 479 15.68 -6.96 -8.61
N HIS A 480 15.90 -8.22 -9.02
CA HIS A 480 15.69 -9.38 -8.15
C HIS A 480 16.66 -9.41 -6.98
N LEU A 481 17.96 -9.18 -7.21
CA LEU A 481 18.98 -9.14 -6.16
C LEU A 481 18.72 -8.02 -5.15
N TYR A 482 18.32 -6.85 -5.66
CA TYR A 482 17.92 -5.70 -4.85
C TYR A 482 16.72 -6.04 -3.95
N MET A 483 15.65 -6.63 -4.50
CA MET A 483 14.48 -7.01 -3.71
C MET A 483 14.80 -8.15 -2.74
N PHE A 484 15.63 -9.11 -3.16
CA PHE A 484 16.10 -10.21 -2.32
C PHE A 484 16.83 -9.68 -1.10
N THR A 485 17.75 -8.73 -1.30
CA THR A 485 18.53 -8.10 -0.23
C THR A 485 17.61 -7.34 0.74
N ASN A 486 16.70 -6.50 0.23
CA ASN A 486 15.73 -5.77 1.04
C ASN A 486 14.88 -6.71 1.91
N CYS A 487 14.34 -7.77 1.30
CA CYS A 487 13.51 -8.76 1.96
C CYS A 487 14.31 -9.59 2.98
N LEU A 488 15.54 -9.99 2.66
CA LEU A 488 16.41 -10.76 3.54
C LEU A 488 16.74 -9.99 4.81
N VAL A 489 17.08 -8.70 4.71
CA VAL A 489 17.36 -7.86 5.89
C VAL A 489 16.14 -7.80 6.81
N MET A 490 14.93 -7.57 6.28
CA MET A 490 13.71 -7.55 7.08
C MET A 490 13.44 -8.89 7.76
N TYR A 491 13.68 -9.99 7.04
CA TYR A 491 13.47 -11.34 7.53
C TYR A 491 14.48 -11.72 8.64
N LEU A 492 15.75 -11.32 8.51
CA LEU A 492 16.77 -11.49 9.54
C LEU A 492 16.48 -10.69 10.81
N LEU A 493 15.99 -9.45 10.66
CA LEU A 493 15.55 -8.63 11.80
C LEU A 493 14.36 -9.28 12.53
N GLN A 494 13.41 -9.83 11.78
CA GLN A 494 12.28 -10.59 12.31
C GLN A 494 12.76 -11.85 13.06
N ALA A 495 13.74 -12.58 12.52
CA ALA A 495 14.31 -13.76 13.17
C ALA A 495 15.01 -13.43 14.49
N LYS A 496 15.64 -12.24 14.58
CA LYS A 496 16.23 -11.69 15.81
C LYS A 496 15.21 -10.96 16.71
N ASN A 497 13.95 -10.87 16.29
CA ASN A 497 12.87 -10.11 16.93
C ASN A 497 13.23 -8.64 17.23
N ILE A 498 14.02 -8.02 16.35
CA ILE A 498 14.44 -6.62 16.47
C ILE A 498 13.38 -5.73 15.83
N ILE A 499 12.86 -4.77 16.60
CA ILE A 499 11.90 -3.77 16.15
C ILE A 499 12.58 -2.40 16.22
N LEU A 500 12.83 -1.82 15.06
CA LEU A 500 13.40 -0.48 14.90
C LEU A 500 12.25 0.49 14.65
N LYS A 501 11.38 0.68 15.65
CA LYS A 501 10.34 1.71 15.59
C LYS A 501 10.93 3.02 16.08
N CYS A 502 11.12 3.95 15.15
CA CYS A 502 11.44 5.35 15.46
C CYS A 502 10.21 6.27 15.40
N TRP A 503 8.98 5.74 15.26
CA TRP A 503 7.73 6.50 15.34
C TRP A 503 6.51 5.62 15.61
#